data_AF-A0A5F0LLL7-F1
#
_entry.id   AF-A0A5F0LLL7-F1
#
_cell.length_a   1.000
_cell.length_b   1.000
_cell.length_c   1.000
_cell.angle_alpha   90.00
_cell.angle_beta   90.00
_cell.angle_gamma   90.00
#
_symmetry.space_group_name_H-M   'P 1'
#
loop_
_entity.id
_entity.type
_entity.pdbx_description
1 polymer ?
#
loop_
_entity_poly.entity_id
_entity_poly.type
_entity_poly.pdbx_seq_one_letter_code
_entity_poly.pdbx_strand_id
1 'polypeptide(L)'
;MSLGLVGRKVGMMRIFTEDGDSIPVTVLDVSNNRVTQIKTPEVDGYSAVQVAYGQRRASRVTKAAAGHYAKAGVEAGTVLKEFRIDAAKAAELKAGDIVAASLFEAGQ
;
A
#
# COMPACT_ATOMS: atom_id res chain seq x y z
N MET A 1 15.14 -2.18 -3.56
CA MET A 1 14.38 -1.19 -2.73
C MET A 1 13.31 -1.93 -1.92
N SER A 2 12.93 -1.44 -0.73
CA SER A 2 11.86 -2.03 0.09
C SER A 2 10.46 -1.65 -0.42
N LEU A 3 9.46 -2.48 -0.11
CA LEU A 3 8.07 -2.19 -0.44
C LEU A 3 7.57 -1.01 0.40
N GLY A 4 6.94 -0.03 -0.25
CA GLY A 4 6.30 1.10 0.42
C GLY A 4 4.81 0.87 0.65
N LEU A 5 4.23 1.67 1.54
CA LEU A 5 2.78 1.75 1.74
C LEU A 5 2.24 3.10 1.28
N VAL A 6 0.97 3.12 0.90
CA VAL A 6 0.22 4.37 0.70
C VAL A 6 -0.56 4.65 1.98
N GLY A 7 -0.40 5.85 2.51
CA GLY A 7 -1.13 6.30 3.70
C GLY A 7 -1.77 7.67 3.51
N ARG A 8 -2.82 7.93 4.29
CA ARG A 8 -3.42 9.25 4.42
C ARG A 8 -2.93 9.92 5.70
N LYS A 9 -2.49 11.17 5.59
CA LYS A 9 -2.23 12.00 6.78
C LYS A 9 -3.54 12.25 7.53
N VAL A 10 -3.61 11.77 8.77
CA VAL A 10 -4.75 11.99 9.67
C VAL A 10 -4.57 13.30 10.40
N GLY A 11 -3.37 13.56 10.91
CA GLY A 11 -3.07 14.76 11.69
C GLY A 11 -1.70 14.71 12.33
N MET A 12 -1.49 15.61 13.28
CA MET A 12 -0.28 15.67 14.08
C MET A 12 -0.68 15.65 15.55
N MET A 13 0.09 14.94 16.36
CA MET A 13 -0.07 14.89 17.81
C MET A 13 1.31 14.85 18.47
N ARG A 14 1.35 14.72 19.79
CA ARG A 14 2.58 14.50 20.54
C ARG A 14 2.46 13.22 21.34
N ILE A 15 3.56 12.48 21.45
CA ILE A 15 3.72 11.37 22.39
C ILE A 15 4.65 11.82 23.51
N PHE A 16 4.42 11.32 24.71
CA PHE A 16 5.31 11.53 25.85
C PHE A 16 6.12 10.26 26.07
N THR A 17 7.45 10.39 26.18
CA THR A 17 8.32 9.27 26.55
C THR A 17 8.24 9.03 28.06
N GLU A 18 8.74 7.88 28.50
CA GLU A 18 8.83 7.56 29.93
C GLU A 18 9.73 8.55 30.69
N ASP A 19 10.72 9.14 30.01
CA ASP A 19 11.62 10.17 30.53
C ASP A 19 10.97 11.57 30.62
N GLY A 20 9.73 11.73 30.13
CA GLY A 20 8.96 12.98 30.17
C GLY A 20 9.13 13.88 28.94
N ASP A 21 9.89 13.45 27.92
CA ASP A 21 10.07 14.22 26.69
C ASP A 21 8.80 14.21 25.82
N SER A 22 8.49 15.35 25.23
CA SER A 22 7.36 15.50 24.30
C SER A 22 7.84 15.44 22.85
N ILE A 23 7.55 14.34 22.15
CA ILE A 23 7.93 14.13 20.75
C ILE A 23 6.72 14.42 19.84
N PRO A 24 6.81 15.39 18.91
CA PRO A 24 5.77 15.62 17.92
C PRO A 24 5.79 14.52 16.85
N VAL A 25 4.62 13.96 16.55
CA VAL A 25 4.46 12.86 15.59
C VAL A 25 3.34 13.15 14.59
N THR A 26 3.46 12.60 13.38
CA THR A 26 2.40 12.62 12.38
C THR A 26 1.68 11.27 12.38
N VAL A 27 0.36 11.31 12.50
CA VAL A 27 -0.46 10.09 12.43
C VAL A 27 -0.83 9.84 10.98
N LEU A 28 -0.47 8.65 10.49
CA LEU A 28 -0.78 8.18 9.14
C LEU A 28 -1.75 7.00 9.23
N ASP A 29 -2.83 7.06 8.47
CA ASP A 29 -3.72 5.93 8.24
C ASP A 29 -3.26 5.17 7.00
N VAL A 30 -2.73 3.98 7.23
CA VAL A 30 -2.26 3.06 6.17
C VAL A 30 -3.19 1.84 6.04
N SER A 31 -4.43 1.97 6.49
CA SER A 31 -5.41 0.88 6.39
C SER A 31 -5.71 0.51 4.94
N ASN A 32 -6.01 -0.77 4.73
CA ASN A 32 -6.60 -1.26 3.49
C ASN A 32 -5.70 -1.09 2.24
N ASN A 33 -4.39 -1.29 2.40
CA ASN A 33 -3.45 -1.43 1.29
C ASN A 33 -3.52 -2.86 0.74
N ARG A 34 -3.88 -3.00 -0.53
CA ARG A 34 -4.08 -4.30 -1.19
C ARG A 34 -3.27 -4.39 -2.47
N VAL A 35 -2.60 -5.51 -2.71
CA VAL A 35 -1.87 -5.76 -3.96
C VAL A 35 -2.86 -6.02 -5.08
N THR A 36 -2.75 -5.24 -6.15
CA THR A 36 -3.61 -5.34 -7.34
C THR A 36 -2.91 -6.02 -8.51
N GLN A 37 -1.63 -5.75 -8.70
CA GLN A 37 -0.85 -6.34 -9.77
C GLN A 37 0.61 -6.44 -9.36
N ILE A 38 1.26 -7.50 -9.81
CA ILE A 38 2.71 -7.66 -9.74
C ILE A 38 3.22 -7.53 -11.16
N LYS A 39 4.16 -6.61 -11.35
CA LYS A 39 4.83 -6.35 -12.61
C LYS A 39 6.17 -7.06 -12.61
N THR A 40 6.44 -7.79 -13.69
CA THR A 40 7.66 -8.55 -13.84
C THR A 40 8.46 -8.05 -15.03
N PRO A 41 9.79 -8.21 -15.03
CA PRO A 41 10.64 -7.76 -16.14
C PRO A 41 10.24 -8.36 -17.50
N GLU A 42 9.71 -9.58 -17.53
CA GLU A 42 9.35 -10.30 -18.75
C GLU A 42 8.10 -9.74 -19.43
N VAL A 43 7.14 -9.24 -18.63
CA VAL A 43 5.85 -8.75 -19.12
C VAL A 43 5.85 -7.22 -19.23
N ASP A 44 6.39 -6.53 -18.23
CA ASP A 44 6.31 -5.07 -18.08
C ASP A 44 7.65 -4.35 -18.31
N GLY A 45 8.76 -5.07 -18.46
CA GLY A 45 10.10 -4.50 -18.63
C GLY A 45 10.76 -3.99 -17.34
N TYR A 46 10.08 -4.12 -16.19
CA TYR A 46 10.61 -3.80 -14.87
C TYR A 46 9.87 -4.56 -13.77
N SER A 47 10.49 -4.66 -12.58
CA SER A 47 9.84 -5.25 -11.41
C SER A 47 9.20 -4.17 -10.52
N ALA A 48 7.91 -4.34 -10.24
CA ALA A 48 7.16 -3.46 -9.33
C ALA A 48 5.92 -4.14 -8.77
N VAL A 49 5.45 -3.65 -7.63
CA VAL A 49 4.18 -4.04 -7.03
C VAL A 49 3.22 -2.87 -7.06
N GLN A 50 2.02 -3.10 -7.58
CA GLN A 50 0.95 -2.14 -7.62
C GLN A 50 0.02 -2.35 -6.44
N VAL A 51 -0.14 -1.31 -5.63
CA VAL A 51 -0.95 -1.31 -4.40
C VAL A 51 -2.12 -0.34 -4.56
N ALA A 52 -3.31 -0.80 -4.17
CA ALA A 52 -4.50 0.01 -4.03
C ALA A 52 -4.72 0.37 -2.55
N TYR A 53 -5.04 1.63 -2.29
CA TYR A 53 -5.33 2.15 -0.95
C TYR A 53 -6.76 2.67 -0.83
N GLY A 54 -7.35 2.42 0.33
CA GLY A 54 -8.69 2.88 0.70
C GLY A 54 -9.82 2.08 0.04
N GLN A 55 -11.03 2.63 0.10
CA GLN A 55 -12.22 1.99 -0.45
C GLN A 55 -13.02 3.00 -1.27
N ARG A 56 -13.47 2.55 -2.45
CA ARG A 56 -14.33 3.32 -3.35
C ARG A 56 -15.55 2.49 -3.73
N ARG A 57 -16.74 3.09 -3.64
CA ARG A 57 -17.99 2.44 -4.05
C ARG A 57 -17.91 2.02 -5.52
N ALA A 58 -18.34 0.79 -5.83
CA ALA A 58 -18.32 0.23 -7.18
C ALA A 58 -19.00 1.12 -8.23
N SER A 59 -20.10 1.80 -7.87
CA SER A 59 -20.81 2.73 -8.76
C SER A 59 -20.00 3.96 -9.16
N ARG A 60 -18.92 4.28 -8.44
CA ARG A 60 -18.03 5.41 -8.73
C ARG A 60 -16.74 4.98 -9.44
N VAL A 61 -16.64 3.74 -9.88
CA VAL A 61 -15.45 3.18 -10.54
C VAL A 61 -15.81 2.89 -12.00
N THR A 62 -14.89 3.18 -12.91
CA THR A 62 -15.09 2.89 -14.33
C THR A 62 -15.07 1.37 -14.57
N LYS A 63 -15.75 0.88 -15.61
CA LYS A 63 -15.80 -0.56 -15.91
C LYS A 63 -14.42 -1.20 -16.07
N ALA A 64 -13.48 -0.49 -16.70
CA ALA A 64 -12.11 -0.96 -16.89
C ALA A 64 -11.38 -1.16 -15.55
N ALA A 65 -11.45 -0.16 -14.65
CA ALA A 65 -10.84 -0.26 -13.33
C ALA A 65 -11.53 -1.34 -12.47
N ALA A 66 -12.85 -1.48 -12.57
CA ALA A 66 -13.57 -2.54 -11.88
C ALA A 66 -13.12 -3.94 -12.33
N GLY A 67 -12.90 -4.16 -13.63
CA GLY A 67 -12.35 -5.41 -14.16
C GLY A 67 -10.93 -5.68 -13.65
N HIS A 68 -10.09 -4.64 -13.54
CA HIS A 68 -8.75 -4.75 -12.98
C HIS A 68 -8.76 -5.21 -11.52
N TYR A 69 -9.57 -4.57 -10.67
CA TYR A 69 -9.71 -4.96 -9.26
C TYR A 69 -10.31 -6.36 -9.10
N ALA A 70 -11.31 -6.71 -9.92
CA ALA A 70 -11.94 -8.03 -9.91
C ALA A 70 -10.96 -9.14 -10.28
N LYS A 71 -10.07 -8.92 -11.26
CA LYS A 71 -9.00 -9.86 -11.64
C LYS A 71 -8.06 -10.16 -10.47
N ALA A 72 -7.79 -9.17 -9.64
CA ALA A 72 -6.96 -9.29 -8.45
C ALA A 72 -7.72 -9.80 -7.21
N GLY A 73 -9.05 -9.94 -7.29
CA GLY A 73 -9.89 -10.35 -6.16
C GLY A 73 -9.99 -9.31 -5.03
N VAL A 74 -9.72 -8.03 -5.31
CA VAL A 74 -9.68 -6.97 -4.30
C VAL A 74 -10.79 -5.96 -4.48
N GLU A 75 -11.16 -5.27 -3.40
CA GLU A 75 -12.08 -4.13 -3.47
C GLU A 75 -11.43 -2.95 -4.21
N ALA A 76 -12.28 -2.11 -4.81
CA ALA A 76 -11.82 -0.91 -5.49
C ALA A 76 -11.19 0.09 -4.51
N GLY A 77 -9.98 0.53 -4.83
CA GLY A 77 -9.26 1.55 -4.07
C GLY A 77 -9.59 2.98 -4.51
N THR A 78 -9.28 3.94 -3.64
CA THR A 78 -9.31 5.38 -3.96
C THR A 78 -8.04 5.78 -4.70
N VAL A 79 -6.90 5.20 -4.32
CA VAL A 79 -5.58 5.49 -4.90
C VAL A 79 -4.95 4.18 -5.38
N LEU A 80 -4.28 4.24 -6.53
CA LEU A 80 -3.45 3.18 -7.08
C LEU A 80 -2.03 3.71 -7.21
N LYS A 81 -1.06 2.99 -6.65
CA LYS A 81 0.36 3.40 -6.70
C LYS A 81 1.25 2.20 -6.96
N GLU A 82 2.33 2.43 -7.70
CA GLU A 82 3.36 1.42 -7.96
C GLU A 82 4.61 1.69 -7.13
N PHE A 83 5.17 0.62 -6.59
CA PHE A 83 6.44 0.61 -5.89
C PHE A 83 7.41 -0.30 -6.64
N ARG A 84 8.53 0.27 -7.09
CA ARG A 84 9.59 -0.51 -7.72
C ARG A 84 10.36 -1.26 -6.64
N ILE A 85 10.42 -2.58 -6.78
CA ILE A 85 11.10 -3.46 -5.84
C ILE A 85 11.90 -4.52 -6.62
N ASP A 86 12.79 -5.22 -5.93
CA ASP A 86 13.58 -6.28 -6.54
C ASP A 86 12.70 -7.49 -6.90
N ALA A 87 13.02 -8.15 -8.02
CA ALA A 87 12.19 -9.24 -8.56
C ALA A 87 12.00 -10.41 -7.59
N ALA A 88 13.02 -10.72 -6.78
CA ALA A 88 12.93 -11.74 -5.75
C ALA A 88 11.83 -11.41 -4.70
N LYS A 89 11.76 -10.14 -4.26
CA LYS A 89 10.76 -9.69 -3.29
C LYS A 89 9.37 -9.55 -3.92
N ALA A 90 9.30 -9.22 -5.21
CA ALA A 90 8.03 -9.18 -5.94
C ALA A 90 7.41 -10.58 -6.08
N ALA A 91 8.23 -11.62 -6.20
CA ALA A 91 7.75 -13.00 -6.33
C ALA A 91 7.17 -13.59 -5.03
N GLU A 92 7.50 -13.02 -3.87
CA GLU A 92 6.97 -13.44 -2.57
C GLU A 92 5.53 -12.96 -2.34
N LEU A 93 5.11 -11.91 -3.05
CA LEU A 93 3.79 -11.31 -2.94
C LEU A 93 2.84 -11.89 -3.99
N LYS A 94 1.53 -11.79 -3.75
CA LYS A 94 0.49 -12.19 -4.69
C LYS A 94 -0.56 -11.09 -4.84
N ALA A 95 -1.20 -11.04 -6.00
CA ALA A 95 -2.39 -10.21 -6.18
C ALA A 95 -3.47 -10.69 -5.20
N GLY A 96 -4.10 -9.74 -4.49
CA GLY A 96 -5.02 -10.04 -3.39
C GLY A 96 -4.44 -9.82 -2.00
N ASP A 97 -3.12 -9.82 -1.84
CA ASP A 97 -2.49 -9.72 -0.53
C ASP A 97 -2.74 -8.34 0.12
N ILE A 98 -2.94 -8.36 1.43
CA ILE A 98 -3.07 -7.15 2.25
C ILE A 98 -1.70 -6.80 2.81
N VAL A 99 -1.22 -5.59 2.53
CA VAL A 99 0.06 -5.09 3.04
C VAL A 99 -0.20 -4.28 4.31
N ALA A 100 0.25 -4.81 5.45
CA ALA A 100 0.03 -4.21 6.77
C ALA A 100 1.20 -3.30 7.20
N ALA A 101 0.93 -2.43 8.18
CA ALA A 101 1.93 -1.56 8.79
C ALA A 101 3.05 -2.32 9.51
N SER A 102 2.83 -3.59 9.84
CA SER A 102 3.83 -4.50 10.42
C SER A 102 5.03 -4.76 9.51
N LEU A 103 5.00 -4.28 8.26
CA LEU A 103 6.17 -4.23 7.38
C LEU A 103 7.26 -3.29 7.91
N PHE A 104 6.89 -2.29 8.72
CA PHE A 104 7.81 -1.32 9.30
C PHE A 104 8.10 -1.65 10.76
N GLU A 105 9.36 -1.50 11.15
CA GLU A 105 9.79 -1.62 12.54
C GLU A 105 9.97 -0.22 13.16
N ALA A 106 9.69 -0.11 14.46
CA ALA A 106 9.86 1.15 15.17
C ALA A 106 11.35 1.51 15.22
N GLY A 107 11.70 2.71 14.74
CA GLY A 107 13.07 3.24 14.74
C GLY A 107 13.88 3.01 13.46
N GLN A 108 13.26 2.43 12.42
CA GLN A 108 13.83 2.27 11.08
C GLN A 108 13.94 3.59 10.29
#